data_AF-A0AAV6HCY8-F1
#
_entry.id   AF-A0AAV6HCY8-F1
#
_cell.length_a   1.000
_cell.length_b   1.000
_cell.length_c   1.000
_cell.angle_alpha   90.00
_cell.angle_beta   90.00
_cell.angle_gamma   90.00
#
_symmetry.space_group_name_H-M   'P 1'
#
loop_
_entity.id
_entity.type
_entity.pdbx_description
1 polymer ?
#
loop_
_entity_poly.entity_id
_entity_poly.type
_entity_poly.pdbx_seq_one_letter_code
_entity_poly.pdbx_strand_id
1 'polypeptide(L)'
;MAAGSQGEGLQVSGETVTVATEGPYFIYSQVLYKSTTWVMGHVITKRLNGTDTKILKCVKNMPDNISTALNSCYTAGTFFLESGTVLELSVPRKSAKLVLSPDATFFGIFSL
;
A
#
# COMPACT_ATOMS: atom_id res chain seq x y z
N MET A 1 13.82 2.10 4.43
CA MET A 1 12.70 1.38 5.07
C MET A 1 13.16 -0.05 5.26
N ALA A 2 13.11 -0.58 6.48
CA ALA A 2 13.41 -1.99 6.72
C ALA A 2 12.13 -2.80 6.51
N ALA A 3 12.18 -3.83 5.67
CA ALA A 3 11.09 -4.79 5.55
C ALA A 3 11.30 -5.89 6.59
N GLY A 4 10.30 -6.12 7.44
CA GLY A 4 10.25 -7.28 8.33
C GLY A 4 9.33 -8.34 7.73
N SER A 5 9.75 -9.59 7.76
CA SER A 5 8.89 -10.73 7.44
C SER A 5 9.03 -11.79 8.52
N GLN A 6 7.95 -12.51 8.78
CA GLN A 6 7.92 -13.65 9.68
C GLN A 6 7.15 -14.80 9.02
N GLY A 7 7.71 -16.00 9.06
CA GLY A 7 7.19 -17.15 8.33
C GLY A 7 7.54 -17.14 6.84
N GLU A 8 7.00 -18.12 6.10
CA GLU A 8 7.36 -18.37 4.70
C GLU A 8 6.25 -18.03 3.70
N GLY A 9 5.05 -17.68 4.19
CA GLY A 9 3.87 -17.45 3.33
C GLY A 9 3.90 -16.15 2.53
N LEU A 10 4.77 -15.20 2.89
CA LEU A 10 4.93 -13.91 2.22
C LEU A 10 6.42 -13.62 1.99
N GLN A 11 6.76 -13.21 0.79
CA GLN A 11 8.14 -12.91 0.39
C GLN A 11 8.22 -11.45 -0.06
N VAL A 12 9.03 -10.64 0.62
CA VAL A 12 9.23 -9.23 0.27
C VAL A 12 10.40 -9.13 -0.70
N SER A 13 10.20 -8.47 -1.83
CA SER A 13 11.24 -8.22 -2.84
C SER A 13 11.18 -6.77 -3.31
N GLY A 14 11.97 -5.91 -2.66
CA GLY A 14 12.00 -4.48 -2.98
C GLY A 14 10.66 -3.81 -2.66
N GLU A 15 9.92 -3.44 -3.71
CA GLU A 15 8.65 -2.70 -3.62
C GLU A 15 7.41 -3.59 -3.69
N THR A 16 7.61 -4.90 -3.87
CA THR A 16 6.51 -5.87 -4.00
C THR A 16 6.53 -6.93 -2.90
N VAL A 17 5.36 -7.52 -2.66
CA VAL A 17 5.20 -8.69 -1.79
C VAL A 17 4.57 -9.83 -2.59
N THR A 18 5.24 -10.97 -2.63
CA THR A 18 4.76 -12.17 -3.30
C THR A 18 4.16 -13.14 -2.28
N VAL A 19 2.98 -13.65 -2.58
CA VAL A 19 2.29 -14.68 -1.80
C VAL A 19 2.84 -16.04 -2.17
N ALA A 20 3.47 -16.72 -1.21
CA ALA A 20 4.00 -18.06 -1.39
C ALA A 20 2.98 -19.14 -1.04
N THR A 21 2.21 -18.92 0.03
CA THR A 21 1.16 -19.82 0.50
C THR A 21 -0.20 -19.20 0.21
N GLU A 22 -1.10 -19.93 -0.44
CA GLU A 22 -2.44 -19.41 -0.70
C GLU A 22 -3.29 -19.33 0.59
N GLY A 23 -4.21 -18.37 0.66
CA GLY A 23 -5.10 -18.25 1.81
C GLY A 23 -5.77 -16.88 1.98
N PRO A 24 -6.54 -16.72 3.07
CA PRO A 24 -7.07 -15.43 3.47
C PRO A 24 -5.98 -14.55 4.12
N TYR A 25 -5.84 -13.33 3.63
CA TYR A 25 -4.91 -12.34 4.14
C TYR A 25 -5.63 -11.06 4.51
N PHE A 26 -5.25 -10.47 5.63
CA PHE A 26 -5.60 -9.09 5.96
C PHE A 26 -4.50 -8.16 5.45
N ILE A 27 -4.90 -7.19 4.64
CA ILE A 27 -4.01 -6.22 4.01
C ILE A 27 -4.34 -4.84 4.58
N TYR A 28 -3.33 -4.08 4.99
CA TYR A 28 -3.50 -2.72 5.49
C TYR A 28 -2.38 -1.80 5.02
N SER A 29 -2.70 -0.54 4.81
CA SER A 29 -1.73 0.47 4.41
C SER A 29 -2.07 1.85 4.95
N GLN A 30 -1.03 2.63 5.21
CA GLN A 30 -1.14 4.06 5.43
C GLN A 30 -0.07 4.78 4.62
N VAL A 31 -0.45 5.93 4.05
CA VAL A 31 0.53 6.87 3.46
C VAL A 31 0.24 8.26 4.00
N LEU A 32 1.29 8.94 4.47
CA LEU A 32 1.22 10.35 4.89
C LEU A 32 1.64 11.27 3.73
N TYR A 33 0.68 12.04 3.23
CA TYR A 33 0.88 13.00 2.14
C TYR A 33 1.22 14.38 2.71
N LYS A 34 2.28 15.00 2.17
CA LYS A 34 2.64 16.41 2.41
C LYS A 34 2.62 17.18 1.09
N SER A 35 1.43 17.38 0.54
CA SER A 35 1.25 17.89 -0.84
C SER A 35 0.03 18.81 -0.94
N THR A 36 0.15 19.88 -1.73
CA THR A 36 -0.96 20.78 -2.09
C THR A 36 -1.70 20.32 -3.35
N THR A 37 -1.39 19.13 -3.88
CA THR A 37 -2.20 18.53 -4.95
C THR A 37 -3.59 18.21 -4.41
N TRP A 38 -4.64 18.80 -4.99
CA TRP A 38 -6.02 18.74 -4.51
C TRP A 38 -6.48 17.34 -4.04
N VAL A 39 -6.10 16.29 -4.78
CA VAL A 39 -6.40 14.91 -4.41
C VAL A 39 -5.14 14.04 -4.44
N MET A 40 -4.87 13.42 -3.29
CA MET A 40 -3.84 12.42 -3.08
C MET A 40 -4.46 11.07 -2.70
N GLY A 41 -3.69 10.00 -2.87
CA GLY A 41 -4.19 8.66 -2.65
C GLY A 41 -3.20 7.60 -3.11
N HIS A 42 -3.48 6.36 -2.73
CA HIS A 42 -2.70 5.20 -3.15
C HIS A 42 -3.65 4.06 -3.53
N VAL A 43 -3.11 3.14 -4.33
CA VAL A 43 -3.80 1.96 -4.83
C VAL A 43 -2.95 0.75 -4.48
N ILE A 44 -3.59 -0.28 -3.92
CA ILE A 44 -2.98 -1.60 -3.80
C ILE A 44 -3.47 -2.43 -4.98
N THR A 45 -2.52 -2.94 -5.76
CA THR A 45 -2.76 -3.77 -6.94
C THR A 45 -2.35 -5.21 -6.64
N LYS A 46 -3.24 -6.15 -6.93
CA LYS A 46 -3.02 -7.59 -6.99
C LYS A 46 -2.69 -7.97 -8.43
N ARG A 47 -1.54 -8.58 -8.68
CA ARG A 47 -1.14 -9.14 -9.98
C ARG A 47 -1.03 -10.66 -9.89
N LEU A 48 -1.75 -11.37 -10.76
CA LEU A 48 -1.65 -12.82 -10.89
C LEU A 48 -1.74 -13.20 -12.37
N ASN A 49 -0.81 -14.00 -12.86
CA ASN A 49 -0.78 -14.47 -14.26
C ASN A 49 -0.93 -13.34 -15.30
N GLY A 50 -0.25 -12.20 -15.06
CA GLY A 50 -0.30 -11.02 -15.93
C GLY A 50 -1.57 -10.16 -15.82
N THR A 51 -2.50 -10.50 -14.93
CA THR A 51 -3.74 -9.73 -14.72
C THR A 51 -3.64 -8.84 -13.49
N ASP A 52 -3.84 -7.53 -13.69
CA ASP A 52 -3.80 -6.52 -12.63
C ASP A 52 -5.21 -6.20 -12.11
N THR A 53 -5.43 -6.40 -10.82
CA THR A 53 -6.69 -6.08 -10.11
C THR A 53 -6.43 -5.09 -8.99
N LYS A 54 -7.12 -3.94 -9.00
CA LYS A 54 -7.02 -2.93 -7.94
C LYS A 54 -7.92 -3.34 -6.78
N ILE A 55 -7.34 -3.77 -5.67
CA ILE A 55 -8.09 -4.38 -4.55
C ILE A 55 -8.42 -3.38 -3.44
N LEU A 56 -7.57 -2.38 -3.19
CA LEU A 56 -7.81 -1.33 -2.22
C LEU A 56 -7.40 0.03 -2.80
N LYS A 57 -8.14 1.06 -2.41
CA LYS A 57 -7.84 2.44 -2.75
C LYS A 57 -8.05 3.30 -1.52
N CYS A 58 -7.18 4.28 -1.34
CA CYS A 58 -7.38 5.35 -0.37
C CYS A 58 -7.29 6.68 -1.10
N VAL A 59 -8.25 7.58 -0.88
CA VAL A 59 -8.32 8.90 -1.52
C VAL A 59 -8.57 9.96 -0.45
N LYS A 60 -7.81 11.05 -0.51
CA LYS A 60 -7.95 12.20 0.39
C LYS A 60 -7.84 13.51 -0.37
N ASN A 61 -8.75 14.43 -0.01
CA ASN A 61 -8.61 15.83 -0.37
C ASN A 61 -7.47 16.44 0.46
N MET A 62 -6.70 17.33 -0.17
CA MET A 62 -5.61 18.04 0.47
C MET A 62 -5.92 19.53 0.56
N PRO A 63 -5.55 20.19 1.68
CA PRO A 63 -5.50 21.63 1.76
C PRO A 63 -4.53 22.24 0.74
N ASP A 64 -4.87 23.42 0.23
CA ASP A 64 -4.02 24.15 -0.73
C ASP A 64 -2.83 24.87 -0.05
N ASN A 65 -2.88 25.04 1.28
CA ASN A 65 -1.78 25.63 2.06
C ASN A 65 -0.82 24.54 2.55
N ILE A 66 0.43 24.58 2.07
CA ILE A 66 1.48 23.57 2.37
C ILE A 66 1.76 23.39 3.87
N SER A 67 1.58 24.42 4.69
CA SER A 67 1.77 24.34 6.15
C SER A 67 0.71 23.46 6.83
N THR A 68 -0.45 23.32 6.19
CA THR A 68 -1.59 22.51 6.65
C THR A 68 -1.85 21.28 5.79
N ALA A 69 -1.16 21.14 4.65
CA ALA A 69 -1.39 20.10 3.66
C ALA A 69 -0.76 18.77 4.05
N LEU A 70 -1.12 18.27 5.24
CA LEU A 70 -0.60 17.07 5.86
C LEU A 70 -1.77 16.14 6.22
N ASN A 71 -1.99 15.08 5.43
CA ASN A 71 -3.05 14.11 5.66
C ASN A 71 -2.54 12.69 5.54
N SER A 72 -2.88 11.85 6.52
CA SER A 72 -2.78 10.41 6.40
C SER A 72 -3.98 9.86 5.63
N CYS A 73 -3.75 8.79 4.88
CA CYS A 73 -4.79 8.01 4.23
C CYS A 73 -4.54 6.55 4.56
N TYR A 74 -5.43 5.97 5.36
CA TYR A 74 -5.40 4.57 5.76
C TYR A 74 -6.50 3.79 5.02
N THR A 75 -6.19 2.58 4.58
CA THR A 75 -7.18 1.62 4.05
C THR A 75 -6.77 0.20 4.40
N ALA A 76 -7.74 -0.70 4.50
CA ALA A 76 -7.50 -2.11 4.81
C ALA A 76 -8.64 -3.00 4.31
N GLY A 77 -8.39 -4.30 4.21
CA GLY A 77 -9.40 -5.29 3.86
C GLY A 77 -8.86 -6.72 3.85
N THR A 78 -9.78 -7.67 3.88
CA THR A 78 -9.46 -9.11 3.80
C THR A 78 -9.65 -9.60 2.37
N PHE A 79 -8.67 -10.34 1.86
CA PHE A 79 -8.68 -10.89 0.51
C PHE A 79 -8.18 -12.33 0.52
N PHE A 80 -8.77 -13.19 -0.31
CA PHE A 80 -8.16 -14.47 -0.64
C PHE A 80 -7.10 -14.24 -1.73
N LEU A 81 -5.88 -14.70 -1.46
CA LEU A 81 -4.74 -14.57 -2.36
C LEU A 81 -4.22 -15.95 -2.74
N GLU A 82 -4.11 -16.19 -4.04
CA GLU A 82 -3.51 -17.41 -4.59
C GLU A 82 -1.98 -17.33 -4.52
N SER A 83 -1.32 -18.49 -4.44
CA SER A 83 0.14 -18.58 -4.55
C SER A 83 0.63 -17.98 -5.88
N GLY A 84 1.74 -17.23 -5.84
CA GLY A 84 2.26 -16.47 -6.97
C GLY A 84 1.63 -15.10 -7.16
N THR A 85 0.62 -14.74 -6.36
CA THR A 85 0.08 -13.37 -6.34
C THR A 85 1.16 -12.37 -5.94
N VAL A 86 1.31 -11.29 -6.69
CA VAL A 86 2.19 -10.16 -6.37
C VAL A 86 1.34 -8.96 -5.96
N LEU A 87 1.67 -8.36 -4.83
CA LEU A 87 1.04 -7.15 -4.30
C LEU A 87 2.00 -5.97 -4.41
N GLU A 88 1.45 -4.82 -4.81
CA GLU A 88 2.18 -3.56 -4.93
C GLU A 88 1.29 -2.41 -4.44
N LEU A 89 1.87 -1.50 -3.66
CA LEU A 89 1.26 -0.21 -3.33
C LEU A 89 1.84 0.87 -4.26
N SER A 90 0.97 1.58 -4.98
CA SER A 90 1.37 2.66 -5.87
C SER A 90 0.64 3.96 -5.56
N VAL A 91 1.35 5.08 -5.66
CA VAL A 91 0.78 6.44 -5.59
C VAL A 91 0.69 6.98 -7.02
N PRO A 92 -0.51 7.19 -7.60
CA PRO A 92 -0.68 7.56 -9.01
C PRO A 92 -0.41 9.06 -9.26
N ARG A 93 0.77 9.55 -8.86
CA ARG A 93 1.26 10.92 -8.98
C ARG A 93 2.78 10.92 -9.18
N LYS A 94 3.27 11.48 -10.30
CA LYS A 94 4.69 11.47 -10.68
C LYS A 94 5.65 12.11 -9.66
N SER A 95 5.18 13.09 -8.89
CA SER A 95 6.00 13.82 -7.92
C SER A 95 5.30 13.94 -6.57
N ALA A 96 4.75 12.81 -6.10
CA ALA A 96 4.10 12.74 -4.81
C ALA A 96 5.06 13.12 -3.68
N LYS A 97 4.70 14.14 -2.90
CA LYS A 97 5.43 14.50 -1.68
C LYS A 97 4.85 13.69 -0.51
N LEU A 98 5.64 12.73 -0.02
CA LEU A 98 5.27 11.78 1.03
C LEU A 98 6.21 11.91 2.22
N VAL A 99 5.73 11.60 3.42
CA VAL A 99 6.57 11.39 4.60
C VAL A 99 6.85 9.91 4.74
N LEU A 100 8.12 9.50 4.63
CA LEU A 100 8.54 8.08 4.63
C LEU A 100 8.97 7.56 6.01
N SER A 101 8.50 8.17 7.10
CA SER A 101 8.76 7.65 8.43
C SER A 101 7.95 6.37 8.67
N PRO A 102 8.51 5.33 9.33
CA PRO A 102 7.86 4.02 9.45
C PRO A 102 6.53 4.02 10.21
N ASP A 103 6.34 5.00 11.09
CA ASP A 103 5.13 5.24 11.88
C ASP A 103 4.03 5.97 11.08
N ALA A 104 4.39 6.65 9.99
CA ALA A 104 3.48 7.44 9.18
C ALA A 104 3.08 6.76 7.86
N THR A 105 4.03 6.10 7.21
CA THR A 105 3.83 5.43 5.91
C THR A 105 4.30 3.98 6.00
N PHE A 106 3.36 3.06 5.82
CA PHE A 106 3.60 1.62 5.96
C PHE A 106 2.62 0.82 5.09
N PHE A 107 3.04 -0.40 4.76
CA PHE A 107 2.24 -1.40 4.06
C PHE A 107 2.46 -2.75 4.75
N GLY A 108 1.39 -3.38 5.19
CA GLY A 108 1.44 -4.61 5.96
C GLY A 108 0.41 -5.63 5.51
N ILE A 109 0.79 -6.90 5.64
CA ILE A 109 -0.01 -8.06 5.25
C ILE A 109 0.23 -9.14 6.30
N PHE A 110 -0.83 -9.80 6.77
CA PHE A 110 -0.71 -11.01 7.58
C PHE A 110 -1.77 -12.05 7.19
N SER A 111 -1.42 -13.32 7.32
CA SER A 111 -2.35 -14.43 7.13
C SER A 111 -3.35 -14.49 8.28
N LEU A 112 -4.61 -14.77 7.95
CA LEU A 112 -5.69 -15.01 8.92
C LEU A 112 -5.75 -16.47 9.36
#